data_AF-A0A7J7F6A1-F1
#
_entry.id   AF-A0A7J7F6A1-F1
#
_cell.length_a   1.000
_cell.length_b   1.000
_cell.length_c   1.000
_cell.angle_alpha   90.00
_cell.angle_beta   90.00
_cell.angle_gamma   90.00
#
_symmetry.space_group_name_H-M   'P 1'
#
loop_
_entity.id
_entity.type
_entity.pdbx_description
1 polymer ?
#
loop_
_entity_poly.entity_id
_entity_poly.type
_entity_poly.pdbx_seq_one_letter_code
_entity_poly.pdbx_strand_id
1 'polypeptide(L)'
;MKEREREKEREKRRERERRETGSQKTFSEDVMETLVVVLANLFGRRHFSPCVKNFKKKFSRSTVILDDLPKDFAAVVVEEHNDRIQKNFGSFLLSISRLADMRKEYQLPLSEIDFSGKKYEDSQLVSHLMPGAESRTAVSPFACLSNITDQDLFGINVVNDAMLRTIEVNVKNTPFLCLNKCDKNGRKCPLNGYVLNFYKHGSLRALTLDNRYDLFYFNIFYRYMCFCAKYGRCFQFDQRFCSCYSVHQDFTKVILKIEEKI
;
A
#
# COMPACT_ATOMS: atom_id res chain seq x y z
N MET A 1 -53.53 28.62 -8.20
CA MET A 1 -52.21 28.82 -8.84
C MET A 1 -51.08 28.19 -8.00
N LYS A 2 -50.93 28.57 -6.73
CA LYS A 2 -49.91 28.03 -5.81
C LYS A 2 -49.91 26.50 -5.61
N GLU A 3 -51.07 25.87 -5.70
CA GLU A 3 -51.20 24.42 -5.50
C GLU A 3 -50.66 23.60 -6.68
N ARG A 4 -50.88 24.09 -7.91
CA ARG A 4 -50.33 23.49 -9.14
C ARG A 4 -48.80 23.60 -9.23
N GLU A 5 -48.21 24.63 -8.61
CA GLU A 5 -46.76 24.79 -8.55
C GLU A 5 -46.13 23.80 -7.55
N ARG A 6 -46.77 23.59 -6.39
CA ARG A 6 -46.33 22.59 -5.41
C ARG A 6 -46.41 21.17 -5.94
N GLU A 7 -47.40 20.88 -6.78
CA GLU A 7 -47.55 19.56 -7.39
C GLU A 7 -46.48 19.29 -8.45
N LYS A 8 -46.16 20.30 -9.30
CA LYS A 8 -45.04 20.24 -10.25
C LYS A 8 -43.68 20.09 -9.57
N GLU A 9 -43.50 20.69 -8.40
CA GLU A 9 -42.26 20.57 -7.63
C GLU A 9 -42.10 19.18 -7.01
N ARG A 10 -43.20 18.58 -6.52
CA ARG A 10 -43.23 17.18 -6.04
C ARG A 10 -42.96 16.19 -7.17
N GLU A 11 -43.49 16.44 -8.36
CA GLU A 11 -43.30 15.58 -9.52
C GLU A 11 -41.86 15.66 -10.06
N LYS A 12 -41.27 16.86 -10.12
CA LYS A 12 -39.83 17.04 -10.40
C LYS A 12 -38.93 16.36 -9.36
N ARG A 13 -39.34 16.35 -8.09
CA ARG A 13 -38.59 15.67 -7.02
C ARG A 13 -38.65 14.15 -7.18
N ARG A 14 -39.83 13.61 -7.54
CA ARG A 14 -40.01 12.19 -7.86
C ARG A 14 -39.28 11.76 -9.13
N GLU A 15 -39.19 12.62 -10.15
CA GLU A 15 -38.37 12.35 -11.34
C GLU A 15 -36.88 12.42 -11.05
N ARG A 16 -36.42 13.32 -10.16
CA ARG A 16 -35.02 13.31 -9.68
C ARG A 16 -34.70 12.04 -8.89
N GLU A 17 -35.60 11.62 -7.99
CA GLU A 17 -35.46 10.37 -7.25
C GLU A 17 -35.46 9.14 -8.19
N ARG A 18 -36.30 9.13 -9.24
CA ARG A 18 -36.31 8.08 -10.27
C ARG A 18 -35.05 8.06 -11.15
N ARG A 19 -34.42 9.22 -11.39
CA ARG A 19 -33.15 9.33 -12.12
C ARG A 19 -31.94 8.97 -11.25
N GLU A 20 -32.02 9.15 -9.93
CA GLU A 20 -31.00 8.69 -8.96
C GLU A 20 -31.09 7.17 -8.70
N THR A 21 -32.27 6.56 -8.85
CA THR A 21 -32.43 5.11 -8.98
C THR A 21 -32.16 4.62 -10.41
N GLY A 22 -31.16 5.20 -11.09
CA GLY A 22 -30.59 4.56 -12.27
C GLY A 22 -30.10 3.19 -11.85
N SER A 23 -30.70 2.13 -12.42
CA SER A 23 -30.34 0.71 -12.30
C SER A 23 -29.03 0.51 -11.55
N GLN A 24 -29.13 0.19 -10.25
CA GLN A 24 -27.98 -0.12 -9.43
C GLN A 24 -27.29 -1.30 -10.11
N LYS A 25 -26.20 -1.06 -10.86
CA LYS A 25 -25.44 -2.12 -11.52
C LYS A 25 -24.87 -3.02 -10.43
N THR A 26 -25.59 -4.10 -10.12
CA THR A 26 -25.15 -5.11 -9.18
C THR A 26 -24.28 -6.10 -9.94
N PHE A 27 -23.00 -6.14 -9.60
CA PHE A 27 -22.11 -7.20 -10.06
C PHE A 27 -22.59 -8.56 -9.53
N SER A 28 -22.25 -9.66 -10.22
CA SER A 28 -22.50 -10.99 -9.69
C SER A 28 -21.71 -11.21 -8.39
N GLU A 29 -22.17 -12.15 -7.56
CA GLU A 29 -21.53 -12.41 -6.27
C GLU A 29 -20.06 -12.80 -6.42
N ASP A 30 -19.72 -13.62 -7.43
CA ASP A 30 -18.35 -14.04 -7.73
C ASP A 30 -17.44 -12.86 -8.13
N VAL A 31 -17.97 -11.93 -8.93
CA VAL A 31 -17.24 -10.73 -9.35
C VAL A 31 -17.01 -9.82 -8.13
N MET A 32 -18.03 -9.63 -7.29
CA MET A 32 -17.89 -8.87 -6.06
C MET A 32 -16.89 -9.49 -5.09
N GLU A 33 -16.91 -10.81 -4.94
CA GLU A 33 -15.95 -11.50 -4.10
C GLU A 33 -14.52 -11.30 -4.60
N THR A 34 -14.31 -11.45 -5.91
CA THR A 34 -13.00 -11.20 -6.56
C THR A 34 -12.54 -9.76 -6.37
N LEU A 35 -13.45 -8.79 -6.52
CA LEU A 35 -13.17 -7.37 -6.25
C LEU A 35 -12.75 -7.15 -4.80
N VAL A 36 -13.43 -7.78 -3.84
CA VAL A 36 -13.07 -7.68 -2.42
C VAL A 36 -11.70 -8.30 -2.15
N VAL A 37 -11.36 -9.43 -2.79
CA VAL A 37 -10.02 -10.04 -2.72
C VAL A 37 -8.95 -9.10 -3.25
N VAL A 38 -9.17 -8.49 -4.42
CA VAL A 38 -8.23 -7.51 -5.01
C VAL A 38 -8.05 -6.33 -4.07
N LEU A 39 -9.14 -5.73 -3.61
CA LEU A 39 -9.06 -4.59 -2.71
C LEU A 39 -8.37 -4.97 -1.39
N ALA A 40 -8.67 -6.12 -0.79
CA ALA A 40 -8.05 -6.59 0.46
C ALA A 40 -6.55 -6.89 0.32
N ASN A 41 -6.11 -7.27 -0.88
CA ASN A 41 -4.70 -7.44 -1.18
C ASN A 41 -3.97 -6.10 -1.38
N LEU A 42 -4.66 -5.07 -1.88
CA LEU A 42 -4.06 -3.75 -2.14
C LEU A 42 -4.04 -2.86 -0.90
N PHE A 43 -5.14 -2.84 -0.14
CA PHE A 43 -5.32 -1.94 1.00
C PHE A 43 -5.49 -2.70 2.30
N GLY A 44 -5.16 -2.07 3.43
CA GLY A 44 -5.35 -2.69 4.74
C GLY A 44 -4.56 -3.96 4.98
N ARG A 45 -3.47 -4.17 4.23
CA ARG A 45 -2.63 -5.37 4.27
C ARG A 45 -2.15 -5.65 5.70
N ARG A 46 -2.62 -6.75 6.28
CA ARG A 46 -2.16 -7.26 7.56
C ARG A 46 -1.60 -8.65 7.36
N HIS A 47 -0.30 -8.81 7.54
CA HIS A 47 0.34 -10.11 7.43
C HIS A 47 0.25 -10.85 8.76
N PHE A 48 0.00 -12.14 8.66
CA PHE A 48 0.17 -13.06 9.76
C PHE A 48 1.65 -13.46 9.92
N SER A 49 2.00 -13.87 11.13
CA SER A 49 3.23 -14.62 11.35
C SER A 49 3.22 -15.90 10.50
N PRO A 50 4.36 -16.35 9.95
CA PRO A 50 4.45 -17.62 9.22
C PRO A 50 3.90 -18.83 10.00
N CYS A 51 3.97 -18.77 11.33
CA CYS A 51 3.48 -19.81 12.23
C CYS A 51 1.95 -19.94 12.25
N VAL A 52 1.18 -19.03 11.62
CA VAL A 52 -0.29 -19.07 11.60
C VAL A 52 -0.87 -20.38 11.03
N LYS A 53 -0.13 -21.08 10.15
CA LYS A 53 -0.52 -22.42 9.70
C LYS A 53 -0.68 -23.41 10.86
N ASN A 54 0.11 -23.28 11.92
CA ASN A 54 0.02 -24.13 13.12
C ASN A 54 -1.24 -23.84 13.95
N PHE A 55 -1.86 -22.68 13.75
CA PHE A 55 -3.10 -22.28 14.41
C PHE A 55 -4.36 -22.61 13.60
N LYS A 56 -4.24 -23.17 12.39
CA LYS A 56 -5.40 -23.52 11.54
C LYS A 56 -6.45 -24.36 12.26
N LYS A 57 -6.04 -25.24 13.18
CA LYS A 57 -6.95 -26.05 14.01
C LYS A 57 -7.80 -25.24 15.01
N LYS A 58 -7.51 -23.95 15.23
CA LYS A 58 -8.21 -23.09 16.20
C LYS A 58 -9.17 -22.08 15.56
N PHE A 59 -9.18 -21.92 14.24
CA PHE A 59 -10.08 -20.97 13.58
C PHE A 59 -11.43 -21.63 13.34
N SER A 60 -12.51 -20.92 13.68
CA SER A 60 -13.87 -21.43 13.50
C SER A 60 -14.38 -21.29 12.06
N ARG A 61 -13.68 -20.52 11.21
CA ARG A 61 -14.10 -20.14 9.86
C ARG A 61 -13.00 -20.36 8.82
N SER A 62 -13.42 -20.63 7.58
CA SER A 62 -12.55 -20.96 6.45
C SER A 62 -11.77 -19.76 5.89
N THR A 63 -12.24 -18.53 6.11
CA THR A 63 -11.72 -17.31 5.45
C THR A 63 -10.79 -16.47 6.34
N VAL A 64 -9.88 -17.11 7.08
CA VAL A 64 -8.91 -16.36 7.91
C VAL A 64 -7.70 -15.91 7.10
N ILE A 65 -7.27 -16.71 6.12
CA ILE A 65 -6.17 -16.38 5.22
C ILE A 65 -6.76 -15.83 3.92
N LEU A 66 -6.23 -14.71 3.43
CA LEU A 66 -6.62 -14.10 2.17
C LEU A 66 -6.04 -14.90 1.00
N ASP A 67 -6.84 -15.08 -0.04
CA ASP A 67 -6.39 -15.69 -1.30
C ASP A 67 -5.41 -14.78 -2.05
N ASP A 68 -4.51 -15.40 -2.81
CA ASP A 68 -3.55 -14.67 -3.64
C ASP A 68 -4.30 -13.85 -4.70
N LEU A 69 -3.70 -12.73 -5.11
CA LEU A 69 -4.24 -11.86 -6.15
C LEU A 69 -4.42 -12.64 -7.47
N PRO A 70 -5.48 -12.37 -8.27
CA PRO A 70 -5.58 -12.94 -9.62
C PRO A 70 -4.29 -12.72 -10.41
N LYS A 71 -3.78 -13.80 -11.02
CA LYS A 71 -2.44 -13.80 -11.66
C LYS A 71 -2.29 -12.70 -12.71
N ASP A 72 -3.33 -12.50 -13.51
CA ASP A 72 -3.34 -11.50 -14.59
C ASP A 72 -3.26 -10.08 -14.03
N PHE A 73 -3.90 -9.83 -12.89
CA PHE A 73 -3.81 -8.54 -12.20
C PHE A 73 -2.43 -8.36 -11.54
N ALA A 74 -1.89 -9.42 -10.92
CA ALA A 74 -0.59 -9.39 -10.27
C ALA A 74 0.55 -9.11 -11.25
N ALA A 75 0.53 -9.77 -12.41
CA ALA A 75 1.55 -9.57 -13.44
C ALA A 75 1.46 -8.17 -14.05
N VAL A 76 0.27 -7.71 -14.44
CA VAL A 76 0.17 -6.45 -15.20
C VAL A 76 0.18 -5.23 -14.29
N VAL A 77 -0.72 -5.17 -13.31
CA VAL A 77 -0.99 -3.92 -12.59
C VAL A 77 0.01 -3.69 -11.45
N VAL A 78 0.42 -4.76 -10.76
CA VAL A 78 1.30 -4.63 -9.60
C VAL A 78 2.75 -4.39 -10.02
N GLU A 79 3.22 -5.10 -11.05
CA GLU A 79 4.56 -4.89 -11.61
C GLU A 79 4.70 -3.47 -12.17
N GLU A 80 3.80 -3.05 -13.06
CA GLU A 80 3.81 -1.69 -13.63
C GLU A 80 3.76 -0.59 -12.56
N HIS A 81 2.93 -0.78 -11.53
CA HIS A 81 2.87 0.16 -10.41
C HIS A 81 4.18 0.20 -9.62
N ASN A 82 4.72 -0.95 -9.26
CA ASN A 82 5.95 -1.06 -8.48
C ASN A 82 7.15 -0.48 -9.22
N ASP A 83 7.26 -0.74 -10.52
CA ASP A 83 8.31 -0.17 -11.39
C ASP A 83 8.23 1.36 -11.41
N ARG A 84 7.01 1.90 -11.56
CA ARG A 84 6.80 3.35 -11.51
C ARG A 84 7.16 3.93 -10.14
N ILE A 85 6.81 3.26 -9.04
CA ILE A 85 7.16 3.69 -7.69
C ILE A 85 8.68 3.67 -7.49
N GLN A 86 9.35 2.59 -7.88
CA GLN A 86 10.80 2.47 -7.80
C GLN A 86 11.50 3.58 -8.59
N LYS A 87 11.07 3.82 -9.84
CA LYS A 87 11.61 4.88 -10.69
C LYS A 87 11.44 6.27 -10.09
N ASN A 88 10.22 6.59 -9.64
CA ASN A 88 9.91 7.89 -9.05
C ASN A 88 10.67 8.10 -7.74
N PHE A 89 10.72 7.07 -6.90
CA PHE A 89 11.38 7.14 -5.61
C PHE A 89 12.90 7.22 -5.75
N GLY A 90 13.51 6.42 -6.61
CA GLY A 90 14.94 6.54 -6.95
C GLY A 90 15.27 7.93 -7.45
N SER A 91 14.48 8.45 -8.40
CA SER A 91 14.67 9.81 -8.94
C SER A 91 14.50 10.90 -7.87
N PHE A 92 13.56 10.72 -6.93
CA PHE A 92 13.39 11.58 -5.77
C PHE A 92 14.64 11.57 -4.88
N LEU A 93 15.15 10.38 -4.51
CA LEU A 93 16.38 10.23 -3.70
C LEU A 93 17.58 10.92 -4.35
N LEU A 94 17.79 10.73 -5.66
CA LEU A 94 18.86 11.40 -6.42
C LEU A 94 18.70 12.93 -6.47
N SER A 95 17.46 13.42 -6.44
CA SER A 95 17.20 14.85 -6.49
C SER A 95 17.47 15.50 -5.13
N ILE A 96 17.03 14.88 -4.04
CA ILE A 96 17.23 15.41 -2.69
C ILE A 96 18.66 15.22 -2.19
N SER A 97 19.41 14.22 -2.68
CA SER A 97 20.82 14.05 -2.30
C SER A 97 21.69 15.24 -2.68
N ARG A 98 21.37 15.92 -3.78
CA ARG A 98 22.04 17.15 -4.20
C ARG A 98 21.83 18.31 -3.23
N LEU A 99 20.81 18.22 -2.37
CA LEU A 99 20.46 19.21 -1.35
C LEU A 99 20.86 18.76 0.06
N ALA A 100 21.39 17.53 0.20
CA ALA A 100 21.72 16.97 1.50
C ALA A 100 22.95 17.66 2.11
N ASP A 101 22.94 17.81 3.44
CA ASP A 101 24.11 18.31 4.16
C ASP A 101 25.17 17.22 4.28
N MET A 102 26.17 17.26 3.40
CA MET A 102 27.22 16.26 3.35
C MET A 102 28.20 16.30 4.55
N ARG A 103 28.14 17.33 5.42
CA ARG A 103 29.08 17.45 6.55
C ARG A 103 29.06 16.23 7.46
N LYS A 104 27.88 15.72 7.79
CA LYS A 104 27.73 14.53 8.64
C LYS A 104 28.09 13.23 7.90
N GLU A 105 28.01 13.22 6.58
CA GLU A 105 28.37 12.04 5.79
C GLU A 105 29.88 11.83 5.72
N TYR A 106 30.64 12.92 5.68
CA TYR A 106 32.09 12.90 5.69
C TYR A 106 32.70 12.79 7.10
N GLN A 107 31.88 12.52 8.12
CA GLN A 107 32.33 12.29 9.48
C GLN A 107 32.12 10.84 9.90
N LEU A 108 33.12 10.29 10.59
CA LEU A 108 33.01 8.97 11.21
C LEU A 108 31.92 9.00 12.31
N PRO A 109 30.94 8.08 12.31
CA PRO A 109 29.76 8.18 13.17
C PRO A 109 30.01 8.24 14.69
N LEU A 110 31.15 7.73 15.17
CA LEU A 110 31.45 7.66 16.61
C LEU A 110 32.54 8.64 17.06
N SER A 111 33.54 8.86 16.22
CA SER A 111 34.70 9.72 16.54
C SER A 111 34.58 11.13 15.98
N GLU A 112 33.62 11.37 15.09
CA GLU A 112 33.39 12.65 14.41
C GLU A 112 34.59 13.14 13.59
N ILE A 113 35.58 12.26 13.35
CA ILE A 113 36.75 12.56 12.53
C ILE A 113 36.26 12.80 11.10
N ASP A 114 36.60 13.98 10.56
CA ASP A 114 36.33 14.36 9.19
C ASP A 114 37.28 13.65 8.21
N PHE A 115 36.72 13.14 7.11
CA PHE A 115 37.43 12.49 6.03
C PHE A 115 37.14 13.13 4.66
N SER A 116 36.69 14.39 4.62
CA SER A 116 36.43 15.16 3.39
C SER A 116 37.68 15.46 2.52
N GLY A 117 38.86 14.98 2.90
CA GLY A 117 40.14 15.29 2.26
C GLY A 117 40.35 14.58 0.92
N LYS A 118 40.83 15.33 -0.08
CA LYS A 118 41.16 14.81 -1.44
C LYS A 118 42.60 14.32 -1.60
N LYS A 119 43.31 14.04 -0.50
CA LYS A 119 44.79 13.88 -0.51
C LYS A 119 45.31 12.64 -1.27
N TYR A 120 44.46 11.81 -1.85
CA TYR A 120 44.85 10.54 -2.48
C TYR A 120 44.00 10.16 -3.72
N GLU A 121 43.33 11.13 -4.36
CA GLU A 121 42.48 10.88 -5.54
C GLU A 121 43.23 10.16 -6.67
N ASP A 122 44.50 10.50 -6.89
CA ASP A 122 45.34 9.92 -7.95
C ASP A 122 45.96 8.55 -7.56
N SER A 123 45.63 8.01 -6.38
CA SER A 123 46.21 6.75 -5.93
C SER A 123 45.60 5.54 -6.67
N GLN A 124 46.42 4.53 -6.92
CA GLN A 124 45.98 3.25 -7.49
C GLN A 124 44.92 2.56 -6.61
N LEU A 125 44.88 2.85 -5.31
CA LEU A 125 43.88 2.30 -4.40
C LEU A 125 42.47 2.83 -4.72
N VAL A 126 42.34 4.11 -5.07
CA VAL A 126 41.04 4.71 -5.40
C VAL A 126 40.44 4.05 -6.64
N SER A 127 41.24 3.79 -7.69
CA SER A 127 40.75 3.11 -8.88
C SER A 127 40.36 1.64 -8.65
N HIS A 128 40.97 0.98 -7.65
CA HIS A 128 40.56 -0.36 -7.24
C HIS A 128 39.29 -0.38 -6.37
N LEU A 129 39.10 0.62 -5.50
CA LEU A 129 37.94 0.70 -4.60
C LEU A 129 36.69 1.28 -5.27
N MET A 130 36.88 2.16 -6.26
CA MET A 130 35.81 2.83 -6.99
C MET A 130 35.92 2.48 -8.48
N PRO A 131 35.70 1.20 -8.86
CA PRO A 131 35.73 0.82 -10.26
C PRO A 131 34.57 1.51 -10.99
N GLY A 132 34.85 2.02 -12.18
CA GLY A 132 33.85 2.56 -13.11
C GLY A 132 33.54 4.05 -12.95
N ALA A 133 32.65 4.53 -13.82
CA ALA A 133 32.25 5.93 -13.92
C ALA A 133 30.85 6.18 -13.35
N GLU A 134 30.30 5.23 -12.60
CA GLU A 134 28.96 5.32 -12.04
C GLU A 134 28.87 6.39 -10.95
N SER A 135 27.78 7.14 -11.00
CA SER A 135 27.45 8.15 -9.99
C SER A 135 27.17 7.50 -8.64
N ARG A 136 27.68 8.13 -7.57
CA ARG A 136 27.57 7.70 -6.17
C ARG A 136 27.24 8.90 -5.27
N THR A 137 26.35 9.76 -5.75
CA THR A 137 26.00 11.04 -5.10
C THR A 137 24.93 10.90 -4.02
N ALA A 138 24.10 9.87 -4.10
CA ALA A 138 23.00 9.62 -3.16
C ALA A 138 23.25 8.42 -2.25
N VAL A 139 24.39 7.75 -2.43
CA VAL A 139 24.82 6.58 -1.66
C VAL A 139 25.79 7.02 -0.58
N SER A 140 25.66 6.44 0.60
CA SER A 140 26.59 6.60 1.72
C SER A 140 28.02 6.23 1.30
N PRO A 141 29.05 7.01 1.69
CA PRO A 141 30.44 6.67 1.42
C PRO A 141 30.83 5.25 1.85
N PHE A 142 30.23 4.73 2.93
CA PHE A 142 30.46 3.36 3.40
C PHE A 142 29.82 2.30 2.50
N ALA A 143 28.64 2.58 1.96
CA ALA A 143 27.95 1.68 1.03
C ALA A 143 28.66 1.65 -0.33
N CYS A 144 29.27 2.76 -0.77
CA CYS A 144 30.08 2.80 -1.98
C CYS A 144 31.24 1.81 -1.98
N LEU A 145 31.86 1.55 -0.82
CA LEU A 145 32.93 0.54 -0.67
C LEU A 145 32.45 -0.89 -0.93
N SER A 146 31.14 -1.13 -0.88
CA SER A 146 30.52 -2.41 -1.25
C SER A 146 30.09 -2.45 -2.73
N ASN A 147 30.62 -1.53 -3.54
CA ASN A 147 30.28 -1.33 -4.95
C ASN A 147 28.81 -0.96 -5.19
N ILE A 148 28.16 -0.33 -4.22
CA ILE A 148 26.79 0.19 -4.37
C ILE A 148 26.84 1.58 -5.04
N THR A 149 25.97 1.78 -6.00
CA THR A 149 25.87 2.97 -6.86
C THR A 149 24.50 3.64 -6.78
N ASP A 150 24.38 4.84 -7.35
CA ASP A 150 23.12 5.57 -7.42
C ASP A 150 22.01 4.76 -8.16
N GLN A 151 22.39 3.87 -9.08
CA GLN A 151 21.44 3.02 -9.80
C GLN A 151 20.80 1.95 -8.89
N ASP A 152 21.54 1.48 -7.88
CA ASP A 152 21.03 0.47 -6.95
C ASP A 152 19.93 1.02 -6.04
N LEU A 153 19.84 2.36 -5.88
CA LEU A 153 18.77 3.02 -5.13
C LEU A 153 17.40 2.94 -5.81
N PHE A 154 17.34 2.55 -7.09
CA PHE A 154 16.07 2.19 -7.74
C PHE A 154 15.53 0.86 -7.22
N GLY A 155 16.39 0.02 -6.64
CA GLY A 155 16.05 -1.19 -5.92
C GLY A 155 15.61 -0.91 -4.48
N ILE A 156 14.31 -1.06 -4.22
CA ILE A 156 13.68 -0.79 -2.92
C ILE A 156 14.36 -1.50 -1.73
N ASN A 157 14.97 -2.66 -1.96
CA ASN A 157 15.59 -3.48 -0.92
C ASN A 157 16.92 -2.91 -0.41
N VAL A 158 17.60 -2.09 -1.23
CA VAL A 158 18.95 -1.58 -0.94
C VAL A 158 18.88 -0.19 -0.29
N VAL A 159 17.80 0.56 -0.54
CA VAL A 159 17.67 1.98 -0.17
C VAL A 159 17.99 2.28 1.29
N ASN A 160 17.37 1.58 2.25
CA ASN A 160 17.53 1.89 3.68
C ASN A 160 18.97 1.71 4.18
N ASP A 161 19.72 0.79 3.58
CA ASP A 161 21.07 0.45 4.01
C ASP A 161 22.13 1.26 3.25
N ALA A 162 21.79 1.74 2.05
CA ALA A 162 22.73 2.37 1.14
C ALA A 162 22.61 3.89 1.03
N MET A 163 21.43 4.49 1.23
CA MET A 163 21.26 5.93 1.02
C MET A 163 22.07 6.76 2.03
N LEU A 164 22.30 8.04 1.72
CA LEU A 164 22.87 8.99 2.68
C LEU A 164 22.06 9.00 3.98
N ARG A 165 22.74 8.91 5.13
CA ARG A 165 22.14 8.95 6.48
C ARG A 165 21.40 10.26 6.76
N THR A 166 21.84 11.34 6.14
CA THR A 166 21.26 12.69 6.22
C THR A 166 19.94 12.81 5.45
N ILE A 167 19.68 11.88 4.54
CA ILE A 167 18.36 11.70 3.94
C ILE A 167 17.54 10.82 4.90
N GLU A 168 16.76 11.45 5.78
CA GLU A 168 15.90 10.76 6.75
C GLU A 168 14.62 10.19 6.12
N VAL A 169 14.77 9.39 5.07
CA VAL A 169 13.67 8.73 4.37
C VAL A 169 13.67 7.26 4.72
N ASN A 170 12.49 6.64 4.80
CA ASN A 170 12.38 5.20 5.00
C ASN A 170 11.57 4.56 3.87
N VAL A 171 12.04 3.43 3.38
CA VAL A 171 11.37 2.62 2.37
C VAL A 171 9.95 2.18 2.77
N LYS A 172 9.64 2.14 4.07
CA LYS A 172 8.30 1.84 4.57
C LYS A 172 7.28 2.92 4.21
N ASN A 173 7.74 4.14 3.88
CA ASN A 173 6.89 5.25 3.48
C ASN A 173 6.54 5.21 1.99
N THR A 174 7.24 4.39 1.20
CA THR A 174 6.95 4.21 -0.22
C THR A 174 5.72 3.31 -0.43
N PRO A 175 4.79 3.65 -1.33
CA PRO A 175 3.61 2.84 -1.64
C PRO A 175 3.95 1.63 -2.52
N PHE A 176 5.01 0.88 -2.15
CA PHE A 176 5.46 -0.33 -2.84
C PHE A 176 4.61 -1.54 -2.43
N LEU A 177 4.11 -2.27 -3.42
CA LEU A 177 3.23 -3.41 -3.23
C LEU A 177 4.03 -4.72 -3.21
N CYS A 178 4.56 -5.08 -2.05
CA CYS A 178 5.13 -6.41 -1.81
C CYS A 178 4.02 -7.49 -1.73
N LEU A 179 3.89 -8.33 -2.76
CA LEU A 179 2.95 -9.46 -2.78
C LEU A 179 3.42 -10.63 -1.91
N ASN A 180 4.72 -10.93 -1.94
CA ASN A 180 5.32 -12.04 -1.21
C ASN A 180 6.16 -11.53 -0.05
N LYS A 181 5.53 -11.24 1.09
CA LYS A 181 6.25 -10.91 2.31
C LYS A 181 6.80 -12.16 2.96
N CYS A 182 8.09 -12.18 3.27
CA CYS A 182 8.73 -13.26 4.01
C CYS A 182 9.27 -12.75 5.36
N ASP A 183 9.45 -13.66 6.32
CA ASP A 183 10.20 -13.37 7.53
C ASP A 183 11.71 -13.44 7.28
N LYS A 184 12.50 -13.21 8.34
CA LYS A 184 13.97 -13.27 8.30
C LYS A 184 14.52 -14.64 7.87
N ASN A 185 13.72 -15.69 7.97
CA ASN A 185 14.09 -17.06 7.62
C ASN A 185 13.54 -17.46 6.23
N GLY A 186 13.04 -16.51 5.45
CA GLY A 186 12.49 -16.75 4.12
C GLY A 186 11.09 -17.39 4.11
N ARG A 187 10.41 -17.49 5.25
CA ARG A 187 9.07 -18.11 5.33
C ARG A 187 7.98 -17.13 4.91
N LYS A 188 7.12 -17.52 3.96
CA LYS A 188 5.98 -16.71 3.48
C LYS A 188 5.06 -16.33 4.65
N CYS A 189 4.79 -15.03 4.77
CA CYS A 189 3.86 -14.43 5.73
C CYS A 189 2.51 -14.21 5.03
N PRO A 190 1.50 -15.07 5.24
CA PRO A 190 0.23 -14.95 4.53
C PRO A 190 -0.53 -13.69 4.93
N LEU A 191 -1.35 -13.16 4.03
CA LEU A 191 -2.25 -12.04 4.31
C LEU A 191 -3.48 -12.50 5.09
N ASN A 192 -3.95 -11.63 5.98
CA ASN A 192 -5.15 -11.83 6.76
C ASN A 192 -6.39 -11.49 5.92
N GLY A 193 -7.31 -12.44 5.83
CA GLY A 193 -8.55 -12.35 5.06
C GLY A 193 -9.69 -11.60 5.75
N TYR A 194 -9.43 -10.84 6.82
CA TYR A 194 -10.45 -10.18 7.64
C TYR A 194 -11.48 -9.39 6.84
N VAL A 195 -11.07 -8.65 5.79
CA VAL A 195 -11.99 -7.90 4.93
C VAL A 195 -12.94 -8.84 4.18
N LEU A 196 -12.40 -9.89 3.57
CA LEU A 196 -13.19 -10.89 2.84
C LEU A 196 -14.10 -11.68 3.77
N ASN A 197 -13.58 -12.08 4.93
CA ASN A 197 -14.34 -12.77 5.98
C ASN A 197 -15.53 -11.91 6.44
N PHE A 198 -15.28 -10.62 6.62
CA PHE A 198 -16.33 -9.68 6.96
C PHE A 198 -17.35 -9.51 5.82
N TYR A 199 -16.90 -9.37 4.57
CA TYR A 199 -17.80 -9.30 3.41
C TYR A 199 -18.71 -10.53 3.32
N LYS A 200 -18.17 -11.74 3.50
CA LYS A 200 -18.93 -12.99 3.44
C LYS A 200 -19.92 -13.17 4.58
N HIS A 201 -19.54 -12.78 5.80
CA HIS A 201 -20.27 -13.18 7.01
C HIS A 201 -20.87 -12.02 7.81
N GLY A 202 -20.56 -10.77 7.49
CA GLY A 202 -21.10 -9.57 8.15
C GLY A 202 -20.79 -9.47 9.65
N SER A 203 -19.82 -10.23 10.18
CA SER A 203 -19.66 -10.42 11.63
C SER A 203 -18.41 -9.74 12.18
N LEU A 204 -18.60 -8.70 12.98
CA LEU A 204 -17.52 -8.01 13.70
C LEU A 204 -16.86 -8.90 14.77
N ARG A 205 -17.62 -9.85 15.34
CA ARG A 205 -17.12 -10.80 16.33
C ARG A 205 -16.12 -11.79 15.71
N ALA A 206 -16.30 -12.13 14.44
CA ALA A 206 -15.36 -12.98 13.70
C ALA A 206 -14.06 -12.26 13.33
N LEU A 207 -14.11 -10.94 13.15
CA LEU A 207 -12.91 -10.12 12.96
C LEU A 207 -11.99 -10.16 14.17
N THR A 208 -12.57 -10.07 15.36
CA THR A 208 -11.83 -10.05 16.63
C THR A 208 -11.35 -11.45 17.05
N LEU A 209 -12.22 -12.47 16.97
CA LEU A 209 -11.89 -13.83 17.42
C LEU A 209 -11.01 -14.60 16.44
N ASP A 210 -11.41 -14.69 15.17
CA ASP A 210 -10.70 -15.53 14.19
C ASP A 210 -9.55 -14.77 13.52
N ASN A 211 -9.79 -13.52 13.11
CA ASN A 211 -8.79 -12.73 12.38
C ASN A 211 -7.86 -11.93 13.29
N ARG A 212 -8.05 -12.00 14.62
CA ARG A 212 -7.28 -11.27 15.64
C ARG A 212 -7.08 -9.80 15.27
N TYR A 213 -8.10 -9.22 14.65
CA TYR A 213 -8.08 -7.83 14.24
C TYR A 213 -8.44 -6.98 15.45
N ASP A 214 -7.48 -6.18 15.88
CA ASP A 214 -7.72 -5.19 16.92
C ASP A 214 -8.54 -4.04 16.32
N LEU A 215 -9.68 -3.74 16.94
CA LEU A 215 -10.67 -2.79 16.43
C LEU A 215 -10.11 -1.35 16.38
N PHE A 216 -9.00 -1.05 17.05
CA PHE A 216 -8.35 0.27 16.96
C PHE A 216 -7.99 0.73 15.53
N TYR A 217 -7.89 -0.20 14.56
CA TYR A 217 -7.63 0.11 13.14
C TYR A 217 -8.90 0.37 12.30
N PHE A 218 -9.97 0.89 12.92
CA PHE A 218 -11.31 1.10 12.35
C PHE A 218 -11.36 1.83 10.99
N ASN A 219 -10.43 2.76 10.72
CA ASN A 219 -10.51 3.66 9.56
C ASN A 219 -10.48 2.95 8.19
N ILE A 220 -9.75 1.84 8.06
CA ILE A 220 -9.68 1.11 6.80
C ILE A 220 -10.97 0.31 6.58
N PHE A 221 -11.47 -0.32 7.65
CA PHE A 221 -12.68 -1.10 7.64
C PHE A 221 -13.92 -0.29 7.22
N TYR A 222 -14.03 0.96 7.69
CA TYR A 222 -15.10 1.87 7.25
C TYR A 222 -15.12 2.15 5.74
N ARG A 223 -13.95 2.24 5.09
CA ARG A 223 -13.92 2.46 3.64
C ARG A 223 -14.46 1.26 2.86
N TYR A 224 -14.17 0.05 3.33
CA TYR A 224 -14.74 -1.18 2.76
C TYR A 224 -16.25 -1.29 3.03
N MET A 225 -16.70 -0.84 4.20
CA MET A 225 -18.12 -0.79 4.54
C MET A 225 -18.89 0.12 3.57
N CYS A 226 -18.37 1.31 3.28
CA CYS A 226 -18.97 2.21 2.28
C CYS A 226 -18.95 1.61 0.87
N PHE A 227 -17.90 0.88 0.50
CA PHE A 227 -17.84 0.16 -0.78
C PHE A 227 -18.93 -0.92 -0.86
N CYS A 228 -19.06 -1.78 0.16
CA CYS A 228 -20.09 -2.83 0.18
C CYS A 228 -21.52 -2.26 0.19
N ALA A 229 -21.74 -1.15 0.91
CA ALA A 229 -23.03 -0.46 0.95
C ALA A 229 -23.44 0.11 -0.42
N LYS A 230 -22.47 0.62 -1.21
CA LYS A 230 -22.72 1.16 -2.55
C LYS A 230 -23.10 0.06 -3.56
N TYR A 231 -22.48 -1.12 -3.46
CA TYR A 231 -22.59 -2.20 -4.45
C TYR A 231 -23.43 -3.42 -4.01
N GLY A 232 -24.26 -3.29 -2.97
CA GLY A 232 -25.42 -4.19 -2.80
C GLY A 232 -25.47 -5.10 -1.56
N ARG A 233 -24.63 -4.91 -0.53
CA ARG A 233 -24.91 -5.49 0.80
C ARG A 233 -25.15 -4.38 1.82
N CYS A 234 -26.42 -4.13 2.13
CA CYS A 234 -26.79 -3.42 3.34
C CYS A 234 -26.52 -4.34 4.54
N PHE A 235 -25.38 -4.15 5.20
CA PHE A 235 -25.17 -4.78 6.50
C PHE A 235 -25.94 -3.96 7.56
N GLN A 236 -26.81 -4.61 8.32
CA GLN A 236 -27.43 -3.98 9.49
C GLN A 236 -26.36 -3.72 10.54
N PHE A 237 -25.96 -2.45 10.69
CA PHE A 237 -25.11 -2.00 11.77
C PHE A 237 -25.89 -1.12 12.74
N ASP A 238 -25.59 -1.31 14.02
CA ASP A 238 -26.05 -0.43 15.10
C ASP A 238 -25.63 1.02 14.76
N GLN A 239 -26.57 1.97 14.82
CA GLN A 239 -26.52 3.33 14.24
C GLN A 239 -25.37 4.23 14.73
N ARG A 240 -24.53 3.76 15.65
CA ARG A 240 -23.46 4.54 16.30
C ARG A 240 -22.20 4.76 15.46
N PHE A 241 -22.12 4.21 14.25
CA PHE A 241 -20.87 4.15 13.47
C PHE A 241 -20.83 5.10 12.23
N CYS A 242 -21.92 5.79 11.86
CA CYS A 242 -22.00 6.48 10.54
C CYS A 242 -21.32 7.86 10.39
N SER A 243 -20.54 8.38 11.35
CA SER A 243 -20.11 9.79 11.34
C SER A 243 -18.62 10.03 11.03
N CYS A 244 -18.09 9.61 9.87
CA CYS A 244 -16.75 10.02 9.41
C CYS A 244 -16.60 9.95 7.88
N TYR A 245 -17.08 10.97 7.17
CA TYR A 245 -16.88 11.16 5.72
C TYR A 245 -15.79 12.22 5.46
N SER A 246 -14.53 11.82 5.29
CA SER A 246 -13.52 12.70 4.65
C SER A 246 -12.23 11.99 4.23
N VAL A 247 -12.29 10.83 3.55
CA VAL A 247 -11.15 10.38 2.71
C VAL A 247 -11.68 9.60 1.51
N HIS A 248 -12.14 10.31 0.49
CA HIS A 248 -12.97 9.74 -0.59
C HIS A 248 -12.29 9.75 -1.98
N GLN A 249 -11.25 10.54 -2.22
CA GLN A 249 -10.86 10.87 -3.61
C GLN A 249 -9.93 9.85 -4.31
N ASP A 250 -9.00 9.20 -3.60
CA ASP A 250 -8.06 8.28 -4.26
C ASP A 250 -8.65 6.88 -4.49
N PHE A 251 -9.52 6.43 -3.58
CA PHE A 251 -10.14 5.11 -3.67
C PHE A 251 -11.16 5.04 -4.81
N THR A 252 -11.92 6.11 -5.05
CA THR A 252 -12.87 6.18 -6.16
C THR A 252 -12.18 6.09 -7.51
N LYS A 253 -11.00 6.71 -7.69
CA LYS A 253 -10.23 6.61 -8.94
C LYS A 253 -9.71 5.19 -9.21
N VAL A 254 -9.32 4.47 -8.17
CA VAL A 254 -8.90 3.06 -8.28
C VAL A 254 -10.09 2.16 -8.59
N ILE A 255 -11.23 2.36 -7.92
CA ILE A 255 -12.47 1.62 -8.24
C ILE A 255 -12.89 1.86 -9.70
N LEU A 256 -12.91 3.11 -10.16
CA LEU A 256 -13.27 3.45 -11.53
C LEU A 256 -12.32 2.80 -12.55
N LYS A 257 -11.00 2.77 -12.29
CA LYS A 257 -10.04 2.07 -13.14
C LYS A 257 -10.18 0.55 -13.13
N ILE A 258 -10.64 -0.02 -12.02
CA ILE A 258 -10.95 -1.45 -11.93
C ILE A 258 -12.24 -1.74 -12.69
N GLU A 259 -13.26 -0.88 -12.59
CA GLU A 259 -14.51 -0.95 -13.37
C GLU A 259 -14.28 -0.83 -14.88
N GLU A 260 -13.26 -0.09 -15.34
CA GLU A 260 -12.89 0.00 -16.77
C GLU A 260 -12.19 -1.27 -17.29
N LYS A 261 -11.65 -2.11 -16.40
CA LYS A 261 -10.90 -3.32 -16.74
C LYS A 261 -11.68 -4.63 -16.55
N ILE A 262 -12.94 -4.55 -16.08
CA ILE A 262 -13.87 -5.67 -15.87
C ILE A 262 -15.08 -5.47 -16.79
#